data_AF-B9TLD0-F1
#
_entry.id   AF-B9TLD0-F1
#
_cell.length_a   1.000
_cell.length_b   1.000
_cell.length_c   1.000
_cell.angle_alpha   90.00
_cell.angle_beta   90.00
_cell.angle_gamma   90.00
#
_symmetry.space_group_name_H-M   'P 1'
#
loop_
_entity.id
_entity.type
_entity.pdbx_description
1 polymer ?
#
loop_
_entity_poly.entity_id
_entity_poly.type
_entity_poly.pdbx_seq_one_letter_code
_entity_poly.pdbx_strand_id
1 'polypeptide(L)'
;AYIDMEDLTALILGAMKIAIGIEYHGAYFQGWQSQPNAAGVQDAIEHAIKQVGGETVRLHAAGRTDSGVHALMQVAHFETSVVRPLSAWVRGTNAHLPAWVRILWATEVAADFHARFSARARSYQYVLHNMR
;
A
#
# COMPACT_ATOMS: atom_id res chain seq x y z
N ALA A 1 -16.12 -24.82 20.46
CA ALA A 1 -15.82 -23.90 19.35
C ALA A 1 -14.60 -24.46 18.64
N TYR A 2 -14.75 -24.91 17.39
CA TYR A 2 -13.64 -25.42 16.60
C TYR A 2 -12.97 -24.20 15.95
N ILE A 3 -11.70 -23.98 16.25
CA ILE A 3 -10.91 -22.94 15.59
C ILE A 3 -10.58 -23.51 14.20
N ASP A 4 -10.88 -22.76 13.14
CA ASP A 4 -10.54 -23.17 11.76
C ASP A 4 -9.02 -23.34 11.63
N MET A 5 -8.55 -24.22 10.76
CA MET A 5 -7.12 -24.33 10.43
C MET A 5 -6.54 -23.00 9.94
N GLU A 6 -7.33 -22.18 9.22
CA GLU A 6 -6.92 -20.82 8.83
C GLU A 6 -6.69 -19.92 10.05
N ASP A 7 -7.62 -19.95 11.02
CA ASP A 7 -7.51 -19.20 12.28
C ASP A 7 -6.35 -19.71 13.15
N LEU A 8 -6.10 -21.02 13.17
CA LEU A 8 -4.98 -21.62 13.91
C LEU A 8 -3.64 -21.23 13.29
N THR A 9 -3.58 -21.14 11.96
CA THR A 9 -2.38 -20.71 11.22
C THR A 9 -2.09 -19.23 11.48
N ALA A 10 -3.11 -18.38 11.48
CA ALA A 10 -2.99 -16.97 11.84
C ALA A 10 -2.53 -16.78 13.31
N LEU A 11 -3.04 -17.62 14.23
CA LEU A 11 -2.66 -17.60 15.65
C LEU A 11 -1.21 -18.06 15.89
N ILE A 12 -0.72 -19.00 15.08
CA ILE A 12 0.63 -19.59 15.22
C ILE A 12 1.70 -18.76 14.50
N LEU A 13 1.38 -18.15 13.34
CA LEU A 13 2.36 -17.40 12.54
C LEU A 13 2.52 -15.93 12.97
N GLY A 14 1.55 -15.37 13.70
CA GLY A 14 1.55 -13.94 14.04
C GLY A 14 1.24 -13.05 12.83
N ALA A 15 1.12 -11.74 13.05
CA ALA A 15 0.85 -10.79 11.98
C ALA A 15 2.03 -10.75 11.00
N MET A 16 1.76 -11.00 9.72
CA MET A 16 2.74 -10.86 8.64
C MET A 16 2.87 -9.39 8.25
N LYS A 17 4.07 -9.00 7.82
CA LYS A 17 4.34 -7.67 7.28
C LYS A 17 4.57 -7.76 5.79
N ILE A 18 3.75 -7.04 5.03
CA ILE A 18 3.81 -7.02 3.57
C ILE A 18 4.25 -5.62 3.12
N ALA A 19 5.34 -5.55 2.35
CA ALA A 19 5.73 -4.36 1.63
C ALA A 19 5.18 -4.41 0.20
N ILE A 20 4.74 -3.25 -0.29
CA ILE A 20 4.18 -3.07 -1.63
C ILE A 20 4.85 -1.90 -2.35
N GLY A 21 5.07 -2.08 -3.65
CA GLY A 21 5.46 -1.03 -4.58
C GLY A 21 4.23 -0.45 -5.26
N ILE A 22 4.18 0.86 -5.37
CA ILE A 22 2.99 1.60 -5.81
C ILE A 22 3.39 2.67 -6.82
N GLU A 23 2.65 2.75 -7.93
CA GLU A 23 2.63 3.93 -8.80
C GLU A 23 1.28 4.63 -8.71
N TYR A 24 1.28 5.95 -8.88
CA TYR A 24 0.04 6.72 -9.02
C TYR A 24 0.19 8.05 -9.75
N HIS A 25 -0.90 8.41 -10.42
CA HIS A 25 -1.12 9.72 -11.00
C HIS A 25 -1.72 10.67 -9.95
N GLY A 26 -0.90 11.54 -9.37
CA GLY A 26 -1.26 12.40 -8.24
C GLY A 26 -2.41 13.37 -8.47
N ALA A 27 -2.70 13.78 -9.72
CA ALA A 27 -3.73 14.78 -10.00
C ALA A 27 -5.16 14.40 -9.56
N TYR A 28 -5.43 13.12 -9.29
CA TYR A 28 -6.74 12.64 -8.85
C TYR A 28 -6.84 12.47 -7.33
N PHE A 29 -5.81 12.87 -6.59
CA PHE A 29 -5.71 12.67 -5.15
C PHE A 29 -5.30 13.96 -4.43
N GLN A 30 -5.79 14.12 -3.20
CA GLN A 30 -5.38 15.19 -2.29
C GLN A 30 -4.11 14.81 -1.52
N GLY A 31 -3.16 14.18 -2.23
CA GLY A 31 -1.89 13.70 -1.71
C GLY A 31 -1.95 12.26 -1.20
N TRP A 32 -0.88 11.84 -0.53
CA TRP A 32 -0.75 10.47 -0.03
C TRP A 32 -1.74 10.17 1.11
N GLN A 33 -1.72 11.01 2.14
CA GLN A 33 -2.26 10.65 3.46
C GLN A 33 -3.79 10.63 3.47
N SER A 34 -4.34 9.68 4.23
CA SER A 34 -5.75 9.68 4.63
C SER A 34 -6.23 11.02 5.16
N GLN A 35 -7.42 11.42 4.71
CA GLN A 35 -8.11 12.64 5.12
C GLN A 35 -9.60 12.36 5.37
N PRO A 36 -10.34 13.22 6.09
CA PRO A 36 -11.75 12.99 6.41
C PRO A 36 -12.67 12.78 5.20
N ASN A 37 -12.29 13.30 4.03
CA ASN A 37 -13.02 13.15 2.77
C ASN A 37 -12.60 11.92 1.96
N ALA A 38 -11.71 11.06 2.48
CA ALA A 38 -11.20 9.84 1.85
C ALA A 38 -10.56 10.08 0.45
N ALA A 39 -9.96 11.26 0.23
CA ALA A 39 -9.39 11.64 -1.06
C ALA A 39 -7.88 11.35 -1.19
N GLY A 40 -7.28 10.63 -0.22
CA GLY A 40 -5.87 10.27 -0.25
C GLY A 40 -5.60 8.98 -1.04
N VAL A 41 -4.39 8.84 -1.58
CA VAL A 41 -3.93 7.57 -2.19
C VAL A 41 -3.99 6.43 -1.17
N GLN A 42 -3.65 6.72 0.08
CA GLN A 42 -3.73 5.78 1.19
C GLN A 42 -5.14 5.21 1.39
N ASP A 43 -6.18 6.04 1.31
CA ASP A 43 -7.57 5.61 1.51
C ASP A 43 -8.00 4.63 0.42
N ALA A 44 -7.66 4.94 -0.84
CA ALA A 44 -7.96 4.06 -1.97
C ALA A 44 -7.29 2.68 -1.83
N ILE A 45 -6.02 2.65 -1.40
CA ILE A 45 -5.28 1.40 -1.23
C ILE A 45 -5.76 0.61 -0.01
N GLU A 46 -5.98 1.24 1.14
CA GLU A 46 -6.50 0.57 2.33
C GLU A 46 -7.89 -0.02 2.06
N HIS A 47 -8.76 0.71 1.34
CA HIS A 47 -10.05 0.20 0.91
C HIS A 47 -9.93 -1.02 -0.02
N ALA A 48 -9.05 -0.96 -1.01
CA ALA A 48 -8.84 -2.06 -1.96
C ALA A 48 -8.23 -3.30 -1.28
N ILE A 49 -7.29 -3.13 -0.34
CA ILE A 49 -6.72 -4.23 0.45
C ILE A 49 -7.80 -4.89 1.30
N LYS A 50 -8.70 -4.10 1.90
CA LYS A 50 -9.84 -4.64 2.66
C LYS A 50 -10.73 -5.55 1.82
N GLN A 51 -10.93 -5.26 0.53
CA GLN A 51 -11.70 -6.17 -0.35
C GLN A 51 -11.02 -7.52 -0.57
N VAL A 52 -9.68 -7.56 -0.52
CA VAL A 52 -8.88 -8.78 -0.73
C VAL A 52 -8.69 -9.58 0.56
N GLY A 53 -8.42 -8.88 1.66
CA GLY A 53 -8.11 -9.48 2.97
C GLY A 53 -9.32 -9.66 3.87
N GLY A 54 -10.43 -8.95 3.64
CA GLY A 54 -11.59 -8.95 4.53
C GLY A 54 -11.41 -8.11 5.81
N GLU A 55 -10.21 -7.58 6.07
CA GLU A 55 -9.89 -6.76 7.24
C GLU A 55 -9.39 -5.37 6.86
N THR A 56 -9.59 -4.41 7.76
CA THR A 56 -9.04 -3.06 7.60
C THR A 56 -7.58 -3.07 8.03
N VAL A 57 -6.69 -2.58 7.17
CA VAL A 57 -5.26 -2.43 7.48
C VAL A 57 -4.87 -0.95 7.52
N ARG A 58 -3.73 -0.66 8.15
CA ARG A 58 -3.09 0.66 8.05
C ARG A 58 -1.84 0.60 7.18
N LEU A 59 -1.77 1.50 6.21
CA LEU A 59 -0.60 1.67 5.34
C LEU A 59 0.39 2.69 5.93
N HIS A 60 1.67 2.33 5.83
CA HIS A 60 2.79 3.17 6.23
C HIS A 60 3.74 3.34 5.04
N ALA A 61 3.78 4.54 4.45
CA ALA A 61 4.64 4.85 3.31
C ALA A 61 6.09 5.18 3.69
N ALA A 62 6.98 5.06 2.72
CA ALA A 62 8.36 5.52 2.78
C ALA A 62 8.46 7.05 2.87
N GLY A 63 7.52 7.77 2.25
CA GLY A 63 7.38 9.22 2.37
C GLY A 63 5.97 9.68 1.96
N ARG A 64 5.53 10.82 2.49
CA ARG A 64 4.27 11.45 2.08
C ARG A 64 4.50 12.28 0.83
N THR A 65 3.48 12.37 -0.02
CA THR A 65 3.41 13.27 -1.16
C THR A 65 2.23 14.23 -0.97
N ASP A 66 2.40 15.46 -1.44
CA ASP A 66 1.36 16.49 -1.39
C ASP A 66 0.35 16.30 -2.53
N SER A 67 -0.76 17.04 -2.46
CA SER A 67 -1.80 17.06 -3.50
C SER A 67 -1.22 17.28 -4.89
N GLY A 68 -1.61 16.43 -5.85
CA GLY A 68 -1.16 16.50 -7.23
C GLY A 68 0.20 15.85 -7.51
N VAL A 69 1.02 15.55 -6.51
CA VAL A 69 2.35 14.93 -6.72
C VAL A 69 2.21 13.47 -7.13
N HIS A 70 2.93 13.07 -8.17
CA HIS A 70 2.93 11.70 -8.71
C HIS A 70 3.94 10.79 -7.98
N ALA A 71 3.80 9.48 -8.12
CA ALA A 71 4.85 8.54 -7.76
C ALA A 71 5.00 7.44 -8.81
N LEU A 72 6.26 7.15 -9.16
CA LEU A 72 6.61 6.02 -10.03
C LEU A 72 6.81 4.72 -9.22
N MET A 73 7.35 4.83 -8.00
CA MET A 73 7.73 3.70 -7.15
C MET A 73 7.66 4.11 -5.65
N GLN A 74 6.49 4.51 -5.18
CA GLN A 74 6.27 4.67 -3.74
C GLN A 74 6.32 3.30 -3.07
N VAL A 75 6.96 3.20 -1.91
CA VAL A 75 6.96 1.97 -1.11
C VAL A 75 6.10 2.19 0.12
N ALA A 76 5.22 1.25 0.42
CA ALA A 76 4.48 1.21 1.67
C ALA A 76 4.53 -0.18 2.28
N HIS A 77 4.18 -0.30 3.55
CA HIS A 77 3.89 -1.58 4.17
C HIS A 77 2.62 -1.53 4.99
N PHE A 78 2.07 -2.71 5.24
CA PHE A 78 0.98 -2.94 6.17
C PHE A 78 1.19 -4.29 6.88
N GLU A 79 0.47 -4.48 7.97
CA GLU A 79 0.44 -5.74 8.72
C GLU A 79 -0.92 -6.40 8.54
N THR A 80 -0.94 -7.74 8.45
CA THR A 80 -2.15 -8.54 8.26
C THR A 80 -1.98 -9.92 8.87
N SER A 81 -3.06 -10.48 9.42
CA SER A 81 -3.09 -11.89 9.84
C SER A 81 -3.57 -12.82 8.72
N VAL A 82 -4.06 -12.24 7.61
CA VAL A 82 -4.73 -12.96 6.53
C VAL A 82 -3.70 -13.54 5.57
N VAL A 83 -3.69 -14.86 5.46
CA VAL A 83 -2.79 -15.57 4.56
C VAL A 83 -3.35 -15.58 3.14
N ARG A 84 -2.61 -14.94 2.23
CA ARG A 84 -2.88 -14.93 0.79
C ARG A 84 -1.58 -15.04 0.02
N PRO A 85 -1.58 -15.66 -1.18
CA PRO A 85 -0.44 -15.58 -2.08
C PRO A 85 -0.09 -14.11 -2.35
N LEU A 86 1.19 -13.74 -2.42
CA LEU A 86 1.62 -12.35 -2.67
C LEU A 86 0.97 -11.74 -3.93
N SER A 87 0.72 -12.58 -4.94
CA SER A 87 0.03 -12.15 -6.17
C SER A 87 -1.40 -11.66 -5.96
N ALA A 88 -2.09 -12.06 -4.87
CA ALA A 88 -3.42 -11.58 -4.51
C ALA A 88 -3.35 -10.12 -4.03
N TRP A 89 -2.33 -9.76 -3.24
CA TRP A 89 -2.08 -8.38 -2.82
C TRP A 89 -1.70 -7.45 -3.99
N VAL A 90 -1.30 -8.02 -5.12
CA VAL A 90 -1.07 -7.26 -6.36
C VAL A 90 -2.34 -7.23 -7.22
N ARG A 91 -2.74 -8.38 -7.77
CA ARG A 91 -3.83 -8.46 -8.75
C ARG A 91 -5.20 -8.19 -8.11
N GLY A 92 -5.45 -8.76 -6.93
CA GLY A 92 -6.70 -8.56 -6.20
C GLY A 92 -6.87 -7.09 -5.83
N THR A 93 -5.83 -6.48 -5.25
CA THR A 93 -5.88 -5.07 -4.86
C THR A 93 -6.07 -4.18 -6.09
N ASN A 94 -5.34 -4.43 -7.18
CA ASN A 94 -5.51 -3.69 -8.44
C ASN A 94 -6.91 -3.78 -9.05
N ALA A 95 -7.62 -4.89 -8.88
CA ALA A 95 -8.99 -5.05 -9.36
C ALA A 95 -9.99 -4.10 -8.66
N HIS A 96 -9.65 -3.64 -7.44
CA HIS A 96 -10.47 -2.72 -6.65
C HIS A 96 -9.92 -1.28 -6.62
N LEU A 97 -8.80 -1.01 -7.29
CA LEU A 97 -8.20 0.32 -7.36
C LEU A 97 -8.70 1.11 -8.57
N PRO A 98 -8.91 2.44 -8.43
CA PRO A 98 -9.18 3.29 -9.59
C PRO A 98 -7.99 3.29 -10.55
N ALA A 99 -8.22 3.64 -11.82
CA ALA A 99 -7.22 3.57 -12.88
C ALA A 99 -5.93 4.37 -12.61
N TRP A 100 -5.98 5.34 -11.70
CA TRP A 100 -4.92 6.29 -11.40
C TRP A 100 -3.91 5.79 -10.35
N VAL A 101 -4.06 4.58 -9.82
CA VAL A 101 -3.14 3.98 -8.84
C VAL A 101 -3.05 2.47 -9.05
N ARG A 102 -1.84 1.93 -8.94
CA ARG A 102 -1.56 0.51 -9.12
C ARG A 102 -0.52 0.01 -8.13
N ILE A 103 -0.73 -1.21 -7.65
CA ILE A 103 0.27 -2.03 -6.96
C ILE A 103 1.11 -2.71 -8.03
N LEU A 104 2.43 -2.52 -7.95
CA LEU A 104 3.41 -3.06 -8.90
C LEU A 104 3.95 -4.41 -8.44
N TRP A 105 4.19 -4.55 -7.14
CA TRP A 105 4.70 -5.76 -6.52
C TRP A 105 4.30 -5.80 -5.05
N ALA A 106 4.34 -7.01 -4.47
CA ALA A 106 4.18 -7.25 -3.05
C ALA A 106 5.22 -8.29 -2.60
N THR A 107 5.79 -8.10 -1.41
CA THR A 107 6.68 -9.07 -0.78
C THR A 107 6.47 -9.09 0.72
N GLU A 108 6.62 -10.25 1.32
CA GLU A 108 6.78 -10.36 2.77
C GLU A 108 8.13 -9.75 3.17
N VAL A 109 8.16 -9.11 4.33
CA VAL A 109 9.34 -8.47 4.90
C VAL A 109 9.47 -8.83 6.37
N ALA A 110 10.69 -8.67 6.91
CA ALA A 110 10.95 -8.91 8.33
C ALA A 110 10.07 -8.01 9.22
N ALA A 111 9.75 -8.49 10.43
CA ALA A 111 8.88 -7.80 11.37
C ALA A 111 9.39 -6.41 11.77
N ASP A 112 10.69 -6.19 11.76
CA ASP A 112 11.35 -4.92 12.08
C ASP A 112 11.41 -3.93 10.90
N PHE A 113 11.00 -4.35 9.69
CA PHE A 113 10.91 -3.46 8.55
C PHE A 113 9.87 -2.36 8.81
N HIS A 114 10.23 -1.13 8.44
CA HIS A 114 9.29 -0.02 8.39
C HIS A 114 9.61 0.87 7.20
N ALA A 115 8.72 0.94 6.20
CA ALA A 115 8.96 1.64 4.94
C ALA A 115 9.59 3.04 5.09
N ARG A 116 9.13 3.84 6.07
CA ARG A 116 9.73 5.16 6.39
C ARG A 116 11.13 5.07 6.99
N PHE A 117 11.36 4.22 7.98
CA PHE A 117 12.59 4.26 8.79
C PHE A 117 13.70 3.38 8.22
N SER A 118 13.34 2.31 7.51
CA SER A 118 14.28 1.45 6.78
C SER A 118 14.76 2.10 5.46
N ALA A 119 14.05 3.09 4.92
CA ALA A 119 14.44 3.79 3.70
C ALA A 119 15.69 4.66 3.91
N ARG A 120 16.75 4.38 3.14
CA ARG A 120 18.03 5.10 3.19
C ARG A 120 18.03 6.42 2.42
N ALA A 121 17.26 6.49 1.34
CA ALA A 121 17.15 7.69 0.49
C ALA A 121 15.78 7.74 -0.19
N ARG A 122 15.40 8.93 -0.67
CA ARG A 122 14.24 9.15 -1.54
C ARG A 122 14.71 10.00 -2.72
N SER A 123 14.19 9.69 -3.90
CA SER A 123 14.54 10.41 -5.14
C SER A 123 13.29 11.05 -5.71
N TYR A 124 13.43 12.29 -6.16
CA TYR A 124 12.36 13.08 -6.77
C TYR A 124 12.79 13.55 -8.15
N GLN A 125 11.87 13.54 -9.11
CA GLN A 125 12.08 14.07 -10.44
C GLN A 125 11.07 15.19 -10.69
N TYR A 126 11.57 16.34 -11.12
CA TYR A 126 10.75 17.47 -11.53
C TYR A 126 10.83 17.59 -13.05
N VAL A 127 9.68 17.48 -13.70
CA VAL A 127 9.56 17.67 -15.15
C VAL A 127 9.08 19.09 -15.40
N LEU A 128 9.95 19.90 -16.00
CA LEU A 128 9.67 21.29 -16.35
C LEU A 128 9.51 21.37 -17.86
N HIS A 129 8.31 21.70 -18.32
CA HIS A 129 8.06 21.94 -19.73
C HIS A 129 8.26 23.43 -20.04
N ASN A 130 9.31 23.76 -20.79
CA ASN A 130 9.62 25.14 -21.20
C ASN A 130 9.23 25.33 -22.68
N MET A 131 8.13 26.03 -22.94
CA MET A 131 7.60 26.29 -24.29
C MET A 131 8.17 27.58 -24.91
N ARG A 132 9.43 27.92 -24.64
CA ARG A 132 10.12 29.06 -25.27
C ARG A 132 11.07 28.57 -26.35
#